data_AF-A0A2S8P7C9-F1
#
_entry.id   AF-A0A2S8P7C9-F1
#
_cell.length_a   1.000
_cell.length_b   1.000
_cell.length_c   1.000
_cell.angle_alpha   90.00
_cell.angle_beta   90.00
_cell.angle_gamma   90.00
#
_symmetry.space_group_name_H-M   'P 1'
#
loop_
_entity.id
_entity.type
_entity.pdbx_description
1 polymer ?
#
loop_
_entity_poly.entity_id
_entity_poly.type
_entity_poly.pdbx_seq_one_letter_code
_entity_poly.pdbx_strand_id
1 'polypeptide(L)'
;MFTISFKAIDNFDEIKQMSAKQFDLTKQDIEGIIELDFNGSKYGMFFDDCPFGNERLNRWFVDLLTIVQKIRIHQYVAYRIPDSANLWLEFKRQGVELQVSLVEDIDREVILDLFITEPNEEFRYSNWNGVNVSSASFTEEIMKNAHQFLDFVTELNPDILQSTSIQILQEKLTDVKRLTS
;
A
#
# COMPACT_ATOMS: atom_id res chain seq x y z
N MET A 1 15.65 -6.09 5.21
CA MET A 1 15.04 -6.23 3.88
C MET A 1 13.57 -5.85 4.00
N PHE A 2 13.00 -5.12 3.05
CA PHE A 2 11.56 -4.85 3.02
C PHE A 2 10.83 -6.02 2.36
N THR A 3 9.76 -6.50 2.99
CA THR A 3 8.91 -7.59 2.45
C THR A 3 7.44 -7.29 2.65
N ILE A 4 6.60 -7.74 1.72
CA ILE A 4 5.14 -7.66 1.83
C ILE A 4 4.59 -9.07 1.90
N SER A 5 3.72 -9.33 2.87
CA SER A 5 2.90 -10.56 2.92
C SER A 5 1.44 -10.16 2.85
N PHE A 6 0.67 -10.73 1.93
CA PHE A 6 -0.76 -10.44 1.81
C PHE A 6 -1.55 -11.68 1.43
N LYS A 7 -2.84 -11.69 1.78
CA LYS A 7 -3.78 -12.74 1.41
C LYS A 7 -5.16 -12.11 1.20
N ALA A 8 -5.74 -12.33 0.03
CA ALA A 8 -7.12 -11.95 -0.25
C ALA A 8 -8.08 -12.83 0.57
N ILE A 9 -9.07 -12.20 1.19
CA ILE A 9 -10.12 -12.84 1.99
C ILE A 9 -11.41 -12.07 1.70
N ASP A 10 -12.25 -12.61 0.81
CA ASP A 10 -13.49 -11.97 0.39
C ASP A 10 -14.52 -13.04 -0.03
N ASN A 11 -15.74 -12.61 -0.34
CA ASN A 11 -16.75 -13.46 -0.96
C ASN A 11 -16.44 -13.71 -2.44
N PHE A 12 -15.48 -14.60 -2.71
CA PHE A 12 -15.01 -14.87 -4.07
C PHE A 12 -16.08 -15.45 -4.99
N ASP A 13 -17.06 -16.19 -4.46
CA ASP A 13 -18.15 -16.74 -5.28
C ASP A 13 -19.05 -15.63 -5.82
N GLU A 14 -19.22 -14.54 -5.05
CA GLU A 14 -19.90 -13.33 -5.49
C GLU A 14 -19.07 -12.59 -6.54
N ILE A 15 -17.78 -12.34 -6.25
CA ILE A 15 -16.88 -11.57 -7.13
C ILE A 15 -16.70 -12.26 -8.50
N LYS A 16 -16.61 -13.59 -8.54
CA LYS A 16 -16.53 -14.39 -9.79
C LYS A 16 -17.68 -14.15 -10.76
N GLN A 17 -18.83 -13.68 -10.28
CA GLN A 17 -20.04 -13.46 -11.08
C GLN A 17 -20.27 -11.98 -11.40
N MET A 18 -19.42 -11.08 -10.88
CA MET A 18 -19.57 -9.64 -11.10
C MET A 18 -19.00 -9.21 -12.45
N SER A 19 -19.70 -8.28 -13.10
CA SER A 19 -19.07 -7.41 -14.11
C SER A 19 -18.20 -6.33 -13.43
N ALA A 20 -17.24 -5.76 -14.17
CA ALA A 20 -16.45 -4.61 -13.72
C ALA A 20 -17.30 -3.49 -13.11
N LYS A 21 -18.43 -3.15 -13.75
CA LYS A 21 -19.34 -2.09 -13.28
C LYS A 21 -20.00 -2.45 -11.96
N GLN A 22 -20.41 -3.71 -11.77
CA GLN A 22 -20.98 -4.15 -10.48
C GLN A 22 -19.92 -4.11 -9.38
N PHE A 23 -18.71 -4.55 -9.69
CA PHE A 23 -17.58 -4.48 -8.77
C PHE A 23 -17.33 -3.04 -8.32
N ASP A 24 -17.19 -2.08 -9.24
CA ASP A 24 -17.01 -0.66 -8.93
C ASP A 24 -18.16 -0.04 -8.11
N LEU A 25 -19.39 -0.52 -8.29
CA LEU A 25 -20.55 0.05 -7.57
C LEU A 25 -20.73 -0.53 -6.17
N THR A 26 -20.34 -1.78 -5.94
CA THR A 26 -20.76 -2.52 -4.74
C THR A 26 -19.61 -3.00 -3.86
N LYS A 27 -18.44 -3.32 -4.44
CA LYS A 27 -17.28 -3.84 -3.72
C LYS A 27 -16.13 -2.85 -3.70
N GLN A 28 -15.82 -2.27 -4.86
CA GLN A 28 -14.76 -1.27 -5.10
C GLN A 28 -13.32 -1.77 -4.88
N ASP A 29 -13.12 -2.78 -4.04
CA ASP A 29 -11.83 -3.36 -3.69
C ASP A 29 -11.96 -4.88 -3.44
N ILE A 30 -10.82 -5.55 -3.31
CA ILE A 30 -10.74 -6.92 -2.80
C ILE A 30 -10.22 -6.85 -1.37
N GLU A 31 -11.00 -7.36 -0.44
CA GLU A 31 -10.61 -7.37 0.97
C GLU A 31 -9.58 -8.47 1.27
N GLY A 32 -8.82 -8.28 2.34
CA GLY A 32 -7.82 -9.23 2.77
C GLY A 32 -7.04 -8.78 4.00
N ILE A 33 -5.87 -9.39 4.16
CA ILE A 33 -4.87 -9.04 5.17
C ILE A 33 -3.56 -8.67 4.48
N ILE A 34 -2.82 -7.75 5.07
CA ILE A 34 -1.50 -7.34 4.59
C ILE A 34 -0.59 -7.01 5.79
N GLU A 35 0.67 -7.45 5.69
CA GLU A 35 1.76 -7.06 6.59
C GLU A 35 2.89 -6.46 5.74
N LEU A 36 3.34 -5.29 6.16
CA LEU A 36 4.52 -4.61 5.65
C LEU A 36 5.65 -4.79 6.66
N ASP A 37 6.69 -5.52 6.29
CA ASP A 37 7.85 -5.75 7.16
C ASP A 37 9.05 -4.93 6.68
N PHE A 38 9.38 -3.90 7.45
CA PHE A 38 10.56 -3.08 7.26
C PHE A 38 11.70 -3.65 8.11
N ASN A 39 12.40 -4.68 7.63
CA ASN A 39 13.58 -5.24 8.29
C ASN A 39 13.37 -5.69 9.75
N GLY A 40 12.24 -6.33 10.03
CA GLY A 40 11.78 -6.76 11.36
C GLY A 40 10.80 -5.77 12.01
N SER A 41 10.71 -4.54 11.51
CA SER A 41 9.77 -3.53 11.99
C SER A 41 8.49 -3.57 11.16
N LYS A 42 7.44 -4.12 11.75
CA LYS A 42 6.23 -4.50 11.02
C LYS A 42 5.10 -3.48 11.19
N TYR A 43 4.27 -3.37 10.15
CA TYR A 43 2.95 -2.76 10.19
C TYR A 43 1.93 -3.72 9.58
N GLY A 44 0.71 -3.76 10.11
CA GLY A 44 -0.30 -4.72 9.72
C GLY A 44 -0.08 -6.09 10.36
N MET A 45 -0.83 -7.09 9.90
CA MET A 45 -0.77 -8.45 10.43
C MET A 45 -0.97 -9.45 9.31
N PHE A 46 -0.22 -10.54 9.35
CA PHE A 46 -0.39 -11.67 8.45
C PHE A 46 -0.41 -12.98 9.24
N PHE A 47 -1.46 -13.77 9.05
CA PHE A 47 -1.58 -15.12 9.58
C PHE A 47 -2.18 -16.02 8.51
N ASP A 48 -1.53 -17.14 8.20
CA ASP A 48 -2.00 -18.06 7.16
C ASP A 48 -3.43 -18.56 7.40
N ASP A 49 -3.77 -18.81 8.67
CA ASP A 49 -5.07 -19.32 9.10
C ASP A 49 -6.08 -18.21 9.44
N CYS A 50 -5.80 -16.94 9.12
CA CYS A 50 -6.75 -15.85 9.38
C CYS A 50 -8.00 -16.03 8.52
N PRO A 51 -9.21 -16.16 9.12
CA PRO A 51 -10.44 -16.30 8.35
C PRO A 51 -11.10 -14.96 8.01
N PHE A 52 -10.52 -13.84 8.45
CA PHE A 52 -11.06 -12.50 8.26
C PHE A 52 -9.96 -11.56 7.75
N GLY A 53 -10.35 -10.66 6.86
CA GLY A 53 -9.52 -9.57 6.38
C GLY A 53 -10.42 -8.42 5.99
N ASN A 54 -10.06 -7.21 6.39
CA ASN A 54 -10.80 -5.98 6.12
C ASN A 54 -9.91 -4.92 5.46
N GLU A 55 -8.67 -5.29 5.12
CA GLU A 55 -7.73 -4.43 4.41
C GLU A 55 -8.09 -4.40 2.94
N ARG A 56 -8.14 -3.20 2.38
CA ARG A 56 -8.41 -2.95 0.96
C ARG A 56 -7.14 -3.16 0.15
N LEU A 57 -6.94 -4.37 -0.37
CA LEU A 57 -5.67 -4.78 -0.96
C LEU A 57 -5.31 -3.96 -2.21
N ASN A 58 -6.29 -3.67 -3.08
CA ASN A 58 -6.04 -2.85 -4.26
C ASN A 58 -5.61 -1.44 -3.85
N ARG A 59 -6.31 -0.82 -2.90
CA ARG A 59 -5.92 0.49 -2.34
C ARG A 59 -4.50 0.47 -1.78
N TRP A 60 -4.13 -0.55 -0.99
CA TRP A 60 -2.77 -0.68 -0.45
C TRP A 60 -1.72 -0.67 -1.55
N PHE A 61 -1.89 -1.44 -2.62
CA PHE A 61 -0.93 -1.46 -3.72
C PHE A 61 -0.89 -0.14 -4.50
N VAL A 62 -2.04 0.51 -4.73
CA VAL A 62 -2.09 1.84 -5.35
C VAL A 62 -1.32 2.87 -4.52
N ASP A 63 -1.51 2.84 -3.19
CA ASP A 63 -0.87 3.78 -2.27
C ASP A 63 0.64 3.51 -2.17
N LEU A 64 1.07 2.25 -2.07
CA LEU A 64 2.47 1.85 -2.06
C LEU A 64 3.21 2.25 -3.35
N LEU A 65 2.59 2.05 -4.52
CA LEU A 65 3.16 2.52 -5.79
C LEU A 65 3.22 4.06 -5.85
N THR A 66 2.24 4.74 -5.26
CA THR A 66 2.25 6.20 -5.14
C THR A 66 3.39 6.68 -4.23
N ILE A 67 3.70 5.95 -3.15
CA ILE A 67 4.87 6.22 -2.30
C ILE A 67 6.15 6.09 -3.12
N VAL A 68 6.32 5.02 -3.90
CA VAL A 68 7.48 4.83 -4.80
C VAL A 68 7.64 6.01 -5.76
N GLN A 69 6.56 6.54 -6.31
CA GLN A 69 6.60 7.72 -7.17
C GLN A 69 7.04 8.97 -6.39
N LYS A 70 6.46 9.22 -5.22
CA LYS A 70 6.70 10.44 -4.43
C LYS A 70 8.11 10.49 -3.84
N ILE A 71 8.65 9.40 -3.31
CA ILE A 71 10.00 9.37 -2.70
C ILE A 71 11.13 9.58 -3.72
N ARG A 72 10.84 9.46 -5.02
CA ARG A 72 11.82 9.78 -6.08
C ARG A 72 11.99 11.28 -6.29
N ILE A 73 10.93 12.05 -6.07
CA ILE A 73 10.88 13.49 -6.33
C ILE A 73 10.98 14.33 -5.04
N HIS A 74 10.55 13.78 -3.90
CA HIS A 74 10.61 14.44 -2.60
C HIS A 74 11.61 13.73 -1.68
N GLN A 75 12.32 14.50 -0.85
CA GLN A 75 13.20 13.95 0.20
C GLN A 75 12.41 13.37 1.38
N TYR A 76 11.18 13.85 1.55
CA TYR A 76 10.28 13.47 2.62
C TYR A 76 8.92 13.10 2.03
N VAL A 77 8.35 12.00 2.51
CA VAL A 77 6.97 11.61 2.25
C VAL A 77 6.41 11.02 3.53
N ALA A 78 5.24 11.45 3.96
CA ALA A 78 4.48 10.67 4.94
C ALA A 78 3.12 10.28 4.35
N TYR A 79 2.75 9.03 4.60
CA TYR A 79 1.52 8.41 4.13
C TYR A 79 0.62 8.12 5.33
N ARG A 80 -0.61 8.64 5.29
CA ARG A 80 -1.60 8.35 6.32
C ARG A 80 -2.13 6.95 6.09
N ILE A 81 -2.03 6.11 7.11
CA ILE A 81 -2.51 4.74 7.00
C ILE A 81 -4.05 4.75 7.01
N PRO A 82 -4.72 4.18 5.99
CA PRO A 82 -6.17 4.07 5.93
C PRO A 82 -6.73 3.40 7.18
N ASP A 83 -7.90 3.86 7.62
CA ASP A 83 -8.66 3.29 8.74
C ASP A 83 -7.94 3.29 10.10
N SER A 84 -6.75 3.88 10.18
CA SER A 84 -6.10 4.26 11.43
C SER A 84 -6.48 5.69 11.81
N ALA A 85 -6.73 5.91 13.11
CA ALA A 85 -7.13 7.22 13.62
C ALA A 85 -6.03 8.28 13.43
N ASN A 86 -4.76 7.89 13.63
CA ASN A 86 -3.63 8.83 13.68
C ASN A 86 -2.29 8.23 13.19
N LEU A 87 -2.25 7.02 12.63
CA LEU A 87 -0.98 6.41 12.22
C LEU A 87 -0.56 6.81 10.81
N TRP A 88 0.74 7.02 10.66
CA TRP A 88 1.40 7.37 9.41
C TRP A 88 2.67 6.54 9.23
N LEU A 89 2.98 6.23 7.98
CA LEU A 89 4.30 5.77 7.57
C LEU A 89 5.10 6.97 7.06
N GLU A 90 6.17 7.30 7.77
CA GLU A 90 7.10 8.38 7.41
C GLU A 90 8.29 7.80 6.63
N PHE A 91 8.64 8.42 5.52
CA PHE A 91 9.75 8.06 4.64
C PHE A 91 10.69 9.25 4.45
N LYS A 92 11.96 9.06 4.79
CA LYS A 92 13.05 10.03 4.60
C LYS A 92 14.10 9.41 3.68
N ARG A 93 14.34 10.04 2.54
CA ARG A 93 15.35 9.55 1.59
C ARG A 93 16.76 9.85 2.09
N GLN A 94 17.63 8.84 2.04
CA GLN A 94 19.04 8.89 2.45
C GLN A 94 19.91 8.27 1.37
N GLY A 95 20.08 9.00 0.26
CA GLY A 95 20.82 8.50 -0.91
C GLY A 95 20.09 7.32 -1.58
N VAL A 96 20.65 6.11 -1.41
CA VAL A 96 20.09 4.83 -1.91
C VAL A 96 19.21 4.12 -0.88
N GLU A 97 19.20 4.58 0.36
CA GLU A 97 18.36 4.05 1.43
C GLU A 97 17.12 4.94 1.65
N LEU A 98 16.08 4.32 2.18
CA LEU A 98 14.90 4.97 2.73
C LEU A 98 14.90 4.67 4.22
N GLN A 99 14.94 5.73 5.01
CA GLN A 99 14.66 5.63 6.43
C GLN A 99 13.14 5.69 6.62
N VAL A 100 12.58 4.68 7.26
CA VAL A 100 11.14 4.54 7.49
C VAL A 100 10.84 4.57 8.97
N SER A 101 9.75 5.24 9.35
CA SER A 101 9.26 5.28 10.72
C SER A 101 7.74 5.11 10.76
N LEU A 102 7.23 4.49 11.83
CA LEU A 102 5.83 4.57 12.18
C LEU A 102 5.64 5.77 13.12
N VAL A 103 4.79 6.71 12.73
CA VAL A 103 4.54 7.94 13.49
C VAL A 103 3.05 8.15 13.72
N GLU A 104 2.75 8.92 14.75
CA GLU A 104 1.41 9.31 15.16
C GLU A 104 1.26 10.82 15.08
N ASP A 105 0.17 11.31 14.50
CA ASP A 105 -0.22 12.71 14.66
C ASP A 105 -0.82 12.95 16.05
N ILE A 106 -0.54 14.14 16.60
CA ILE A 106 -1.07 14.58 17.90
C ILE A 106 -2.39 15.34 17.71
N ASP A 107 -2.53 16.07 16.60
CA ASP A 107 -3.68 16.92 16.32
C ASP A 107 -4.47 16.45 15.09
N ARG A 108 -5.58 15.76 15.37
CA ARG A 108 -6.39 15.04 14.38
C ARG A 108 -7.12 15.95 13.39
N GLU A 109 -7.20 17.25 13.67
CA GLU A 109 -7.97 18.20 12.87
C GLU A 109 -7.13 18.88 11.76
N VAL A 110 -5.81 18.70 11.74
CA VAL A 110 -4.93 19.54 10.90
C VAL A 110 -4.61 18.92 9.54
N ILE A 111 -4.55 17.58 9.42
CA ILE A 111 -4.09 16.93 8.19
C ILE A 111 -5.18 16.04 7.59
N LEU A 112 -5.80 16.52 6.53
CA LEU A 112 -6.78 15.76 5.74
C LEU A 112 -6.14 15.02 4.56
N ASP A 113 -4.92 15.38 4.19
CA ASP A 113 -4.22 14.78 3.06
C ASP A 113 -3.79 13.34 3.34
N LEU A 114 -3.93 12.48 2.34
CA LEU A 114 -3.42 11.09 2.40
C LEU A 114 -1.89 11.04 2.36
N PHE A 115 -1.27 12.03 1.73
CA PHE A 115 0.17 12.16 1.58
C PHE A 115 0.61 13.58 1.86
N ILE A 116 1.64 13.74 2.69
CA ILE A 116 2.37 15.00 2.85
C ILE A 116 3.81 14.82 2.37
N THR A 117 4.40 15.89 1.83
CA THR A 117 5.77 15.87 1.26
C THR A 117 6.71 16.82 1.96
N GLU A 118 6.23 17.48 3.02
CA GLU A 118 7.01 18.32 3.92
C GLU A 118 6.95 17.72 5.34
N PRO A 119 8.05 17.77 6.12
CA PRO A 119 8.06 17.29 7.49
C PRO A 119 6.98 17.95 8.36
N ASN A 120 6.35 17.16 9.22
CA ASN A 120 5.43 17.69 10.23
C ASN A 120 6.06 17.61 11.63
N GLU A 121 6.18 18.76 12.29
CA GLU A 121 6.73 18.89 13.65
C GLU A 121 5.87 18.20 14.71
N GLU A 122 4.60 17.93 14.41
CA GLU A 122 3.64 17.34 15.33
C GLU A 122 3.68 15.80 15.35
N PHE A 123 4.53 15.17 14.53
CA PHE A 123 4.67 13.71 14.55
C PHE A 123 5.42 13.21 15.78
N ARG A 124 4.82 12.22 16.46
CA ARG A 124 5.48 11.42 17.50
C ARG A 124 5.79 10.04 16.98
N TYR A 125 7.00 9.57 17.22
CA TYR A 125 7.38 8.21 16.86
C TYR A 125 6.60 7.20 17.71
N SER A 126 6.02 6.21 17.03
CA SER A 126 5.23 5.13 17.63
C SER A 126 6.17 3.95 17.97
N ASN A 127 5.72 2.72 17.69
CA ASN A 127 6.38 1.47 18.09
C ASN A 127 7.80 1.29 17.53
N TRP A 128 8.13 1.89 16.40
CA TRP A 128 9.46 1.82 15.78
C TRP A 128 9.74 3.05 14.92
N ASN A 129 11.03 3.36 14.77
CA ASN A 129 11.48 4.53 14.02
C ASN A 129 12.84 4.28 13.37
N GLY A 130 13.13 5.06 12.32
CA GLY A 130 14.47 5.19 11.79
C GLY A 130 15.02 3.94 11.11
N VAL A 131 14.16 3.05 10.60
CA VAL A 131 14.57 1.77 10.03
C VAL A 131 14.98 1.96 8.58
N ASN A 132 16.17 1.51 8.22
CA ASN A 132 16.67 1.65 6.85
C ASN A 132 16.27 0.46 5.99
N VAL A 133 15.75 0.76 4.81
CA VAL A 133 15.51 -0.20 3.72
C VAL A 133 16.13 0.33 2.42
N SER A 134 16.59 -0.57 1.56
CA SER A 134 17.10 -0.16 0.24
C SER A 134 15.94 0.32 -0.63
N SER A 135 16.10 1.49 -1.25
CA SER A 135 15.11 2.07 -2.17
C SER A 135 14.79 1.13 -3.33
N ALA A 136 15.81 0.40 -3.82
CA ALA A 136 15.66 -0.57 -4.89
C ALA A 136 14.82 -1.77 -4.41
N SER A 137 15.21 -2.38 -3.28
CA SER A 137 14.46 -3.53 -2.73
C SER A 137 13.02 -3.18 -2.36
N PHE A 138 12.79 -1.95 -1.87
CA PHE A 138 11.47 -1.44 -1.55
C PHE A 138 10.59 -1.37 -2.82
N THR A 139 11.14 -0.80 -3.89
CA THR A 139 10.44 -0.69 -5.17
C THR A 139 10.18 -2.05 -5.80
N GLU A 140 11.18 -2.92 -5.84
CA GLU A 140 11.09 -4.25 -6.44
C GLU A 140 10.03 -5.12 -5.75
N GLU A 141 10.01 -5.12 -4.42
CA GLU A 141 9.05 -5.91 -3.65
C GLU A 141 7.61 -5.42 -3.82
N ILE A 142 7.39 -4.09 -3.85
CA ILE A 142 6.06 -3.51 -4.14
C ILE A 142 5.61 -3.92 -5.54
N MET A 143 6.47 -3.74 -6.53
CA MET A 143 6.15 -4.10 -7.92
C MET A 143 5.81 -5.58 -8.03
N LYS A 144 6.63 -6.46 -7.46
CA LYS A 144 6.40 -7.91 -7.47
C LYS A 144 5.05 -8.28 -6.85
N ASN A 145 4.74 -7.80 -5.65
CA ASN A 145 3.50 -8.16 -4.95
C ASN A 145 2.26 -7.55 -5.62
N ALA A 146 2.37 -6.34 -6.19
CA ALA A 146 1.28 -5.75 -6.97
C ALA A 146 0.98 -6.54 -8.26
N HIS A 147 1.99 -7.10 -8.92
CA HIS A 147 1.75 -8.03 -10.04
C HIS A 147 1.11 -9.33 -9.56
N GLN A 148 1.59 -9.92 -8.46
CA GLN A 148 0.98 -11.13 -7.89
C GLN A 148 -0.49 -10.92 -7.52
N PHE A 149 -0.84 -9.74 -7.00
CA PHE A 149 -2.23 -9.39 -6.73
C PHE A 149 -3.06 -9.26 -8.03
N LEU A 150 -2.52 -8.66 -9.08
CA LEU A 150 -3.21 -8.60 -10.38
C LEU A 150 -3.37 -9.97 -11.05
N ASP A 151 -2.37 -10.85 -10.92
CA ASP A 151 -2.47 -12.23 -11.40
C ASP A 151 -3.61 -12.96 -10.68
N PHE A 152 -3.68 -12.81 -9.35
CA PHE A 152 -4.80 -13.32 -8.55
C PHE A 152 -6.16 -12.77 -9.01
N VAL A 153 -6.26 -11.45 -9.21
CA VAL A 153 -7.48 -10.79 -9.73
C VAL A 153 -7.88 -11.36 -11.09
N THR A 154 -6.92 -11.55 -11.97
CA THR A 154 -7.11 -12.08 -13.32
C THR A 154 -7.65 -13.51 -13.29
N GLU A 155 -7.10 -14.36 -12.41
CA GLU A 155 -7.56 -15.73 -12.20
C GLU A 155 -8.93 -15.79 -11.53
N LEU A 156 -9.21 -14.88 -10.60
CA LEU A 156 -10.48 -14.80 -9.89
C LEU A 156 -11.62 -14.42 -10.84
N ASN A 157 -11.46 -13.31 -11.57
CA ASN A 157 -12.44 -12.85 -12.54
C ASN A 157 -11.80 -11.85 -13.53
N PRO A 158 -11.54 -12.23 -14.79
CA PRO A 158 -10.88 -11.35 -15.75
C PRO A 158 -11.72 -10.12 -16.12
N ASP A 159 -13.05 -10.14 -15.95
CA ASP A 159 -13.89 -8.98 -16.26
C ASP A 159 -13.60 -7.82 -15.31
N ILE A 160 -13.20 -8.08 -14.06
CA ILE A 160 -12.93 -7.01 -13.08
C ILE A 160 -11.63 -6.26 -13.37
N LEU A 161 -10.78 -6.76 -14.28
CA LEU A 161 -9.64 -5.99 -14.80
C LEU A 161 -10.07 -4.70 -15.51
N GLN A 162 -11.32 -4.63 -15.96
CA GLN A 162 -11.90 -3.43 -16.57
C GLN A 162 -12.56 -2.50 -15.55
N SER A 163 -12.50 -2.82 -14.26
CA SER A 163 -13.00 -1.94 -13.21
C SER A 163 -12.08 -0.73 -13.04
N THR A 164 -12.65 0.39 -12.65
CA THR A 164 -11.93 1.66 -12.47
C THR A 164 -10.81 1.50 -11.44
N SER A 165 -11.10 0.83 -10.32
CA SER A 165 -10.14 0.66 -9.24
C SER A 165 -8.93 -0.21 -9.63
N ILE A 166 -9.13 -1.25 -10.43
CA ILE A 166 -8.04 -2.11 -10.92
C ILE A 166 -7.24 -1.43 -12.04
N GLN A 167 -7.90 -0.67 -12.92
CA GLN A 167 -7.21 0.11 -13.95
C GLN A 167 -6.25 1.14 -13.33
N ILE A 168 -6.63 1.80 -12.24
CA ILE A 168 -5.74 2.71 -11.50
C ILE A 168 -4.48 1.99 -11.03
N LEU A 169 -4.60 0.76 -10.51
CA LEU A 169 -3.43 -0.03 -10.11
C LEU A 169 -2.53 -0.37 -11.31
N GLN A 170 -3.11 -0.77 -12.44
CA GLN A 170 -2.37 -1.06 -13.67
C GLN A 170 -1.62 0.17 -14.22
N GLU A 171 -2.25 1.35 -14.15
CA GLU A 171 -1.64 2.62 -14.52
C GLU A 171 -0.45 2.95 -13.60
N LYS A 172 -0.62 2.81 -12.28
CA LYS A 172 0.45 3.04 -11.30
C LYS A 172 1.65 2.12 -11.52
N LEU A 173 1.41 0.83 -11.80
CA LEU A 173 2.47 -0.12 -12.16
C LEU A 173 3.22 0.30 -13.42
N THR A 174 2.48 0.73 -14.45
CA THR A 174 3.05 1.18 -15.71
C THR A 174 3.94 2.41 -15.50
N ASP A 175 3.49 3.36 -14.70
CA ASP A 175 4.25 4.57 -14.38
C ASP A 175 5.51 4.26 -13.59
N VAL A 176 5.44 3.42 -12.56
CA VAL A 176 6.63 3.01 -11.79
C VAL A 176 7.61 2.27 -12.68
N LYS A 177 7.14 1.39 -13.57
CA LYS A 177 7.99 0.67 -14.52
C LYS A 177 8.75 1.62 -15.46
N ARG A 178 8.10 2.69 -15.94
CA ARG A 178 8.75 3.74 -16.75
C ARG A 178 9.83 4.50 -15.98
N LEU A 179 9.70 4.60 -14.66
CA LEU A 179 10.68 5.25 -13.80
C LEU A 179 11.88 4.35 -13.48
N THR A 180 11.74 3.03 -13.56
CA THR A 180 12.81 2.04 -13.30
C THR A 180 13.53 1.55 -14.55
N SER A 181 12.98 1.83 -15.74
CA SER A 181 13.57 1.46 -17.04
C SER A 181 14.57 2.51 -17.51
#